data_AF-A0A7S3Z4V6-F1
#
_entry.id   AF-A0A7S3Z4V6-F1
#
_cell.length_a   1.000
_cell.length_b   1.000
_cell.length_c   1.000
_cell.angle_alpha   90.00
_cell.angle_beta   90.00
_cell.angle_gamma   90.00
#
_symmetry.space_group_name_H-M   'P 1'
#
loop_
_entity.id
_entity.type
_entity.pdbx_description
1 polymer ?
#
loop_
_entity_poly.entity_id
_entity_poly.type
_entity_poly.pdbx_seq_one_letter_code
_entity_poly.pdbx_strand_id
1 'polypeptide(L)'
;MFVCCCLNGSIRCVGIAPGPIAGTTGGPTGRVFGNFLKGQDVKDIVPIGRWGETDDIGLTALFLATPAGSYINATTIVVDGGQWHDASRMYRMASPFLKAIAKQRQASKKPKSKL
;
A
#
# COMPACT_ATOMS: atom_id res chain seq x y z
N MET A 1 -2.45 11.86 6.10
CA MET A 1 -3.12 12.60 7.20
C MET A 1 -2.07 12.87 8.28
N PHE A 2 -2.14 13.98 9.02
CA PHE A 2 -1.22 14.24 10.15
C PHE A 2 -2.03 14.36 11.45
N VAL A 3 -1.53 13.73 12.50
CA VAL A 3 -2.09 13.82 13.86
C VAL A 3 -1.10 14.60 14.72
N CYS A 4 -1.53 15.78 15.17
CA CYS A 4 -0.78 16.62 16.09
C CYS A 4 -1.49 16.63 17.45
N CYS A 5 -0.81 16.23 18.52
CA CYS A 5 -1.39 16.14 19.85
C CYS A 5 -0.48 16.80 20.90
N CYS A 6 -1.05 17.69 21.71
CA CYS A 6 -0.42 18.25 22.91
C CYS A 6 -0.67 17.32 24.09
N LEU A 7 0.38 16.73 24.66
CA LEU A 7 0.30 16.03 25.93
C LEU A 7 1.42 16.54 26.86
N ASN A 8 1.07 16.94 28.09
CA ASN A 8 2.00 17.46 29.10
C ASN A 8 2.91 18.61 28.61
N GLY A 9 2.34 19.55 27.84
CA GLY A 9 3.07 20.72 27.34
C GLY A 9 4.01 20.45 26.16
N SER A 10 4.08 19.22 25.66
CA SER A 10 4.85 18.87 24.45
C SER A 10 3.92 18.53 23.28
N ILE A 11 4.29 18.96 22.08
CA ILE A 11 3.58 18.64 20.83
C ILE A 11 4.23 17.42 20.17
N ARG A 12 3.42 16.44 19.81
CA ARG A 12 3.82 15.32 18.94
C ARG A 12 3.15 15.45 17.59
N CYS A 13 3.88 15.15 16.52
CA CYS A 13 3.41 15.15 15.14
C CYS A 13 3.68 13.78 14.53
N VAL A 14 2.63 13.06 14.15
CA VAL A 14 2.72 11.73 13.52
C VAL A 14 1.93 11.75 12.21
N GLY A 15 2.56 11.32 11.13
CA GLY A 15 1.88 11.08 9.86
C GLY A 15 1.15 9.74 9.87
N ILE A 16 -0.02 9.69 9.26
CA ILE A 16 -0.71 8.46 8.89
C ILE A 16 -0.74 8.38 7.36
N ALA A 17 -0.15 7.31 6.82
CA ALA A 17 -0.18 6.94 5.42
C ALA A 17 -1.24 5.85 5.22
N PRO A 18 -2.47 6.22 4.80
CA PRO A 18 -3.55 5.26 4.60
C PRO A 18 -3.36 4.45 3.32
N GLY A 19 -3.85 3.22 3.35
CA GLY A 19 -4.05 2.38 2.17
C GLY A 19 -5.37 2.67 1.44
N PRO A 20 -5.88 1.70 0.68
CA PRO A 20 -7.15 1.80 -0.04
C PRO A 20 -8.30 1.65 0.95
N ILE A 21 -8.88 2.80 1.32
CA ILE A 21 -9.98 2.89 2.29
C ILE A 21 -11.32 2.98 1.56
N ALA A 22 -12.23 2.04 1.81
CA ALA A 22 -13.56 2.00 1.22
C ALA A 22 -14.35 3.29 1.52
N GLY A 23 -15.17 3.73 0.56
CA GLY A 23 -15.98 4.94 0.70
C GLY A 23 -15.21 6.27 0.66
N THR A 24 -13.89 6.24 0.41
CA THR A 24 -13.06 7.45 0.31
C THR A 24 -12.57 7.69 -1.12
N THR A 25 -12.06 8.91 -1.39
CA THR A 25 -11.44 9.25 -2.67
C THR A 25 -10.23 8.37 -3.00
N GLY A 26 -9.56 7.82 -1.98
CA GLY A 26 -8.45 6.86 -2.10
C GLY A 26 -8.88 5.39 -2.10
N GLY A 27 -10.17 5.10 -2.07
CA GLY A 27 -10.69 3.75 -2.07
C GLY A 27 -10.77 3.08 -3.44
N PRO A 28 -11.19 1.80 -3.47
CA PRO A 28 -11.39 1.02 -4.71
C PRO A 28 -12.48 1.58 -5.65
N THR A 29 -13.37 2.43 -5.15
CA THR A 29 -14.37 3.16 -5.95
C THR A 29 -14.08 4.67 -6.02
N GLY A 30 -12.97 5.10 -5.40
CA GLY A 30 -12.60 6.49 -5.27
C GLY A 30 -11.94 7.06 -6.53
N ARG A 31 -11.89 8.38 -6.64
CA ARG A 31 -11.34 9.07 -7.82
C ARG A 31 -9.85 8.82 -8.04
N VAL A 32 -9.07 8.56 -6.99
CA VAL A 32 -7.60 8.43 -7.08
C VAL A 32 -7.19 7.05 -7.58
N PHE A 33 -7.76 6.00 -6.98
CA PHE A 33 -7.35 4.62 -7.25
C PHE A 33 -8.44 3.76 -7.89
N GLY A 34 -9.68 4.25 -7.99
CA GLY A 34 -10.80 3.42 -8.41
C GLY A 34 -10.73 2.89 -9.84
N ASN A 35 -10.01 3.57 -10.75
CA ASN A 35 -9.73 3.01 -12.07
C ASN A 35 -8.61 1.96 -12.06
N PHE A 36 -7.64 2.08 -11.16
CA PHE A 36 -6.52 1.15 -11.03
C PHE A 36 -6.90 -0.13 -10.29
N LEU A 37 -7.76 0.00 -9.28
CA LEU A 37 -8.24 -1.11 -8.45
C LEU A 37 -9.45 -1.83 -9.07
N LYS A 38 -9.98 -1.30 -10.19
CA LYS A 38 -11.17 -1.85 -10.87
C LYS A 38 -10.88 -3.24 -11.43
N GLY A 39 -11.59 -4.25 -10.94
CA GLY A 39 -11.45 -5.64 -11.39
C GLY A 39 -10.26 -6.40 -10.78
N GLN A 40 -9.54 -5.80 -9.84
CA GLN A 40 -8.53 -6.51 -9.05
C GLN A 40 -9.17 -7.09 -7.78
N ASP A 41 -8.80 -8.33 -7.43
CA ASP A 41 -9.20 -8.90 -6.15
C ASP A 41 -8.47 -8.14 -5.03
N VAL A 42 -9.20 -7.74 -4.01
CA VAL A 42 -8.64 -7.08 -2.82
C VAL A 42 -7.51 -7.91 -2.22
N LYS A 43 -7.63 -9.23 -2.29
CA LYS A 43 -6.60 -10.13 -1.81
C LYS A 43 -5.31 -9.85 -2.51
N ASP A 44 -5.28 -9.55 -3.81
CA ASP A 44 -4.06 -9.35 -4.61
C ASP A 44 -3.35 -8.01 -4.41
N ILE A 45 -4.02 -7.07 -3.76
CA ILE A 45 -3.48 -5.74 -3.49
C ILE A 45 -3.15 -5.57 -2.00
N VAL A 46 -4.00 -6.13 -1.13
CA VAL A 46 -3.90 -5.94 0.32
C VAL A 46 -3.67 -7.31 0.98
N PRO A 47 -2.51 -7.57 1.60
CA PRO A 47 -2.21 -8.83 2.27
C PRO A 47 -3.23 -9.28 3.31
N ILE A 48 -3.82 -8.34 4.07
CA ILE A 48 -4.86 -8.66 5.06
C ILE A 48 -6.18 -9.15 4.42
N GLY A 49 -6.33 -9.03 3.09
CA GLY A 49 -7.45 -9.61 2.35
C GLY A 49 -8.77 -8.84 2.42
N ARG A 50 -8.76 -7.61 2.94
CA ARG A 50 -9.90 -6.70 2.94
C ARG A 50 -9.47 -5.26 2.64
N TRP A 51 -10.42 -4.45 2.18
CA TRP A 51 -10.23 -3.01 2.10
C TRP A 51 -10.17 -2.42 3.50
N GLY A 52 -9.45 -1.31 3.65
CA GLY A 52 -9.50 -0.55 4.88
C GLY A 52 -10.85 0.14 5.03
N GLU A 53 -11.25 0.39 6.26
CA GLU A 53 -12.42 1.18 6.63
C GLU A 53 -11.96 2.51 7.23
N THR A 54 -12.85 3.50 7.28
CA THR A 54 -12.53 4.80 7.89
C THR A 54 -12.11 4.65 9.36
N ASP A 55 -12.66 3.64 10.02
CA ASP A 55 -12.39 3.33 11.43
C ASP A 55 -10.96 2.82 11.64
N ASP A 56 -10.36 2.11 10.67
CA ASP A 56 -8.95 1.70 10.77
C ASP A 56 -8.03 2.92 10.90
N ILE A 57 -8.34 4.01 10.18
CA ILE A 57 -7.60 5.27 10.24
C ILE A 57 -7.98 6.07 11.49
N GLY A 58 -9.27 6.17 11.80
CA GLY A 58 -9.78 6.91 12.94
C GLY A 58 -9.29 6.37 14.28
N LEU A 59 -9.34 5.05 14.47
CA LEU A 59 -8.84 4.39 15.67
C LEU A 59 -7.31 4.51 15.81
N THR A 60 -6.58 4.48 14.69
CA THR A 60 -5.13 4.75 14.72
C THR A 60 -4.85 6.19 15.17
N ALA A 61 -5.60 7.16 14.64
CA ALA A 61 -5.46 8.55 15.06
C ALA A 61 -5.82 8.74 16.54
N LEU A 62 -6.88 8.07 17.01
CA LEU A 62 -7.26 8.06 18.42
C LEU A 62 -6.15 7.49 19.30
N PHE A 63 -5.62 6.31 18.96
CA PHE A 63 -4.49 5.70 19.66
C PHE A 63 -3.30 6.66 19.78
N LEU A 64 -2.91 7.31 18.67
CA LEU A 64 -1.81 8.27 18.63
C LEU A 64 -2.07 9.52 19.46
N ALA A 65 -3.32 9.92 19.63
CA ALA A 65 -3.71 11.05 20.47
C ALA A 65 -3.73 10.70 21.98
N THR A 66 -3.84 9.41 22.34
CA THR A 66 -3.84 8.98 23.74
C THR A 66 -2.42 8.92 24.36
N PRO A 67 -2.29 8.78 25.69
CA PRO A 67 -1.01 8.49 26.33
C PRO A 67 -0.33 7.20 25.84
N ALA A 68 -1.07 6.25 25.26
CA ALA A 68 -0.51 5.02 24.71
C ALA A 68 0.41 5.28 23.51
N GLY A 69 0.18 6.37 22.76
CA GLY A 69 1.06 6.82 21.68
C GLY A 69 2.16 7.79 22.12
N SER A 70 2.38 7.99 23.43
CA SER A 70 3.24 9.08 23.96
C SER A 70 4.70 9.04 23.49
N TYR A 71 5.23 7.86 23.18
CA TYR A 71 6.61 7.71 22.71
C TYR A 71 6.76 7.72 21.18
N ILE A 72 5.65 7.87 20.45
CA ILE A 72 5.63 7.89 18.99
C ILE A 72 5.56 9.34 18.53
N ASN A 73 6.63 9.80 17.87
CA ASN A 73 6.73 11.16 17.32
C ASN A 73 7.63 11.19 16.07
N ALA A 74 7.50 12.23 15.25
CA ALA A 74 8.35 12.52 14.10
C ALA A 74 8.47 11.36 13.10
N THR A 75 7.40 10.57 12.95
CA THR A 75 7.34 9.41 12.06
C THR A 75 6.04 9.39 11.28
N THR A 76 6.02 8.57 10.22
CA THR A 76 4.80 8.25 9.48
C THR A 76 4.49 6.78 9.65
N ILE A 77 3.29 6.48 10.10
CA ILE A 77 2.79 5.11 10.27
C ILE A 77 1.95 4.75 9.06
N VAL A 78 2.25 3.60 8.49
CA VAL A 78 1.49 3.02 7.37
C VAL A 78 0.31 2.24 7.95
N VAL A 79 -0.89 2.54 7.44
CA VAL A 79 -2.15 1.88 7.83
C VAL A 79 -2.88 1.46 6.56
N ASP A 80 -2.44 0.35 5.97
CA ASP A 80 -2.84 -0.06 4.63
C ASP A 80 -3.04 -1.57 4.45
N GLY A 81 -3.10 -2.33 5.55
CA GLY A 81 -3.24 -3.79 5.49
C GLY A 81 -2.04 -4.53 4.88
N GLY A 82 -0.88 -3.87 4.80
CA GLY A 82 0.39 -4.43 4.33
C GLY A 82 0.72 -4.17 2.86
N GLN A 83 -0.12 -3.42 2.14
CA GLN A 83 0.05 -3.15 0.71
C GLN A 83 1.45 -2.58 0.40
N TRP A 84 1.93 -1.61 1.19
CA TRP A 84 3.21 -0.93 0.99
C TRP A 84 4.41 -1.89 1.01
N HIS A 85 4.29 -2.98 1.76
CA HIS A 85 5.36 -3.98 1.91
C HIS A 85 5.17 -5.21 1.00
N ASP A 86 4.11 -5.29 0.21
CA ASP A 86 3.80 -6.45 -0.64
C ASP A 86 4.53 -6.45 -2.01
N ALA A 87 5.83 -6.10 -1.99
CA ALA A 87 6.67 -6.08 -3.19
C ALA A 87 6.85 -7.48 -3.83
N SER A 88 6.77 -8.53 -3.01
CA SER A 88 6.88 -9.93 -3.45
C SER A 88 5.68 -10.37 -4.30
N ARG A 89 4.51 -9.80 -4.06
CA ARG A 89 3.29 -10.08 -4.84
C ARG A 89 3.24 -9.32 -6.14
N MET A 90 3.72 -8.08 -6.16
CA MET A 90 4.00 -7.33 -7.39
C MET A 90 4.95 -8.14 -8.30
N TYR A 91 6.05 -8.67 -7.74
CA TYR A 91 6.95 -9.56 -8.47
C TYR A 91 6.22 -10.81 -8.98
N ARG A 92 5.36 -11.43 -8.17
CA ARG A 92 4.59 -12.62 -8.56
C ARG A 92 3.62 -12.34 -9.71
N MET A 93 2.93 -11.20 -9.71
CA MET A 93 2.08 -10.74 -10.82
C MET A 93 2.87 -10.39 -12.08
N ALA A 94 4.03 -9.74 -11.94
CA ALA A 94 4.88 -9.40 -13.07
C ALA A 94 5.67 -10.60 -13.62
N SER A 95 5.85 -11.65 -12.83
CA SER A 95 6.68 -12.81 -13.18
C SER A 95 6.32 -13.51 -14.50
N PRO A 96 5.03 -13.70 -14.88
CA PRO A 96 4.69 -14.33 -16.16
C PRO A 96 5.08 -13.45 -17.35
N PHE A 97 4.85 -12.14 -17.22
CA PHE A 97 5.22 -11.14 -18.23
C PHE A 97 6.74 -11.00 -18.37
N LEU A 98 7.46 -10.89 -17.25
CA LEU A 98 8.93 -10.84 -17.23
C LEU A 98 9.56 -12.11 -17.82
N LYS A 99 9.00 -13.28 -17.51
CA LYS A 99 9.42 -14.57 -18.11
C LYS A 99 9.16 -14.61 -19.62
N ALA A 100 8.03 -14.08 -20.09
CA ALA A 100 7.72 -14.00 -21.52
C ALA A 100 8.72 -13.09 -22.27
N ILE A 101 9.06 -11.92 -21.70
CA ILE A 101 10.07 -11.01 -22.26
C ILE A 101 11.45 -11.69 -22.29
N ALA A 102 11.85 -12.35 -21.20
CA ALA A 102 13.12 -13.06 -21.14
C ALA A 102 13.23 -14.16 -22.20
N LYS A 103 12.14 -14.92 -22.41
CA LYS A 103 12.05 -15.96 -23.44
C LYS A 103 12.17 -15.38 -24.85
N GLN A 104 11.51 -14.26 -25.14
CA GLN A 104 11.63 -13.57 -26.44
C GLN A 104 13.05 -13.04 -26.69
N ARG A 105 13.71 -12.47 -25.68
CA ARG A 105 15.12 -12.02 -25.76
C ARG A 105 16.10 -13.17 -26.02
N GLN A 106 15.85 -14.34 -25.44
CA GLN A 106 16.66 -15.54 -25.70
C GLN A 106 16.43 -16.10 -27.10
N ALA A 107 15.20 -16.07 -27.59
CA ALA A 107 14.86 -16.48 -28.95
C ALA A 107 15.51 -15.57 -30.01
N SER A 108 15.62 -14.25 -29.76
CA SER A 108 16.26 -13.32 -30.69
C SER A 108 17.79 -13.39 -30.71
N LYS A 109 18.43 -13.92 -29.65
CA LYS A 109 19.89 -14.07 -29.54
C LYS A 109 20.44 -15.38 -30.12
N LYS A 110 19.59 -16.33 -30.54
CA LYS A 110 20.05 -17.58 -31.16
C LYS A 110 20.70 -17.25 -32.52
N PRO A 111 21.98 -17.59 -32.76
CA PRO A 111 22.63 -17.28 -34.02
C PRO A 111 21.93 -18.05 -35.15
N LYS A 112 21.60 -17.35 -36.25
CA LYS A 112 21.17 -18.00 -37.50
C LYS A 112 22.37 -18.76 -38.06
N SER A 113 22.54 -20.02 -37.66
CA SER A 113 23.46 -20.92 -38.31
C SER A 113 22.79 -21.58 -39.52
N LYS A 114 23.59 -21.75 -40.58
CA LYS A 114 23.31 -22.34 -41.90
C LYS A 114 22.78 -21.37 -42.95
N LEU A 115 23.71 -20.80 -43.73
CA LEU A 115 24.11 -21.35 -45.04
C LEU A 115 25.57 -21.00 -45.30
#